data_AF-A0A534N8T1-F1
#
_entry.id   AF-A0A534N8T1-F1
#
_cell.length_a   1.000
_cell.length_b   1.000
_cell.length_c   1.000
_cell.angle_alpha   90.00
_cell.angle_beta   90.00
_cell.angle_gamma   90.00
#
_symmetry.space_group_name_H-M   'P 1'
#
loop_
_entity.id
_entity.type
_entity.pdbx_description
1 polymer ?
#
loop_
_entity_poly.entity_id
_entity_poly.type
_entity_poly.pdbx_seq_one_letter_code
_entity_poly.pdbx_strand_id
1 'polypeptide(L)'
;MDITQLLAFGVEQGASDCHLSSGEPPMLRINGDLKKLDYAPLTKEQVHSMVYDIMNDSQRKLFEETHDIDFSFEMGETARFRVNVFLQRKGAGAVFRTIPTKILTLEQLGMPPILKQICDKEKGL
;
A
#
# COMPACT_ATOMS: atom_id res chain seq x y z
N MET A 1 -11.70 -8.78 -11.39
CA MET A 1 -10.61 -9.04 -10.44
C MET A 1 -10.95 -8.29 -9.17
N ASP A 2 -10.91 -8.97 -8.04
CA ASP A 2 -11.11 -8.36 -6.70
C ASP A 2 -9.80 -7.71 -6.23
N ILE A 3 -9.90 -6.60 -5.47
CA ILE A 3 -8.74 -5.89 -4.91
C ILE A 3 -7.93 -6.81 -3.99
N THR A 4 -8.61 -7.63 -3.19
CA THR A 4 -7.97 -8.58 -2.27
C THR A 4 -7.08 -9.58 -3.01
N GLN A 5 -7.58 -10.11 -4.14
CA GLN A 5 -6.82 -11.05 -4.98
C GLN A 5 -5.57 -10.41 -5.59
N LEU A 6 -5.67 -9.16 -6.05
CA LEU A 6 -4.53 -8.42 -6.59
C LEU A 6 -3.47 -8.15 -5.51
N LEU A 7 -3.89 -7.76 -4.31
CA LEU A 7 -2.97 -7.51 -3.20
C LEU A 7 -2.29 -8.80 -2.73
N ALA A 8 -3.04 -9.90 -2.64
CA ALA A 8 -2.48 -11.22 -2.34
C ALA A 8 -1.42 -11.64 -3.37
N PHE A 9 -1.74 -11.51 -4.66
CA PHE A 9 -0.78 -11.76 -5.73
C PHE A 9 0.47 -10.87 -5.62
N GLY A 10 0.29 -9.58 -5.30
CA GLY A 10 1.41 -8.66 -5.09
C GLY A 10 2.35 -9.11 -3.96
N VAL A 11 1.78 -9.56 -2.84
CA VAL A 11 2.55 -10.10 -1.71
C VAL A 11 3.29 -11.38 -2.09
N GLU A 12 2.63 -12.32 -2.79
CA GLU A 12 3.26 -13.57 -3.27
C GLU A 12 4.44 -13.31 -4.21
N GLN A 13 4.34 -12.27 -5.05
CA GLN A 13 5.43 -11.86 -5.95
C GLN A 13 6.53 -11.03 -5.25
N GLY A 14 6.42 -10.78 -3.94
CA GLY A 14 7.39 -9.98 -3.20
C GLY A 14 7.38 -8.50 -3.57
N ALA A 15 6.22 -7.97 -3.99
CA ALA A 15 6.09 -6.56 -4.35
C ALA A 15 6.14 -5.65 -3.11
N SER A 16 6.90 -4.55 -3.20
CA SER A 16 6.94 -3.51 -2.16
C SER A 16 5.71 -2.62 -2.21
N ASP A 17 5.21 -2.34 -3.42
CA ASP A 17 4.07 -1.48 -3.66
C ASP A 17 3.19 -2.06 -4.79
N CYS A 18 1.87 -1.98 -4.63
CA CYS A 18 0.89 -2.21 -5.69
C CYS A 18 0.26 -0.87 -6.08
N HIS A 19 0.20 -0.57 -7.38
CA HIS A 19 -0.27 0.68 -7.92
C HIS A 19 -1.50 0.46 -8.79
N LEU A 20 -2.56 1.22 -8.51
CA LEU A 20 -3.76 1.33 -9.32
C LEU A 20 -3.86 2.72 -9.92
N SER A 21 -4.18 2.77 -11.21
CA SER A 21 -4.35 4.02 -11.94
C SER A 21 -5.42 3.84 -13.00
N SER A 22 -6.43 4.70 -12.97
CA SER A 22 -7.49 4.70 -13.98
C SER A 22 -6.90 4.85 -15.39
N GLY A 23 -7.28 3.96 -16.29
CA GLY A 23 -6.81 3.89 -17.67
C GLY A 23 -5.48 3.14 -17.87
N GLU A 24 -4.92 2.51 -16.83
CA GLU A 24 -3.71 1.69 -16.91
C GLU A 24 -3.95 0.30 -16.31
N PRO A 25 -3.18 -0.72 -16.73
CA PRO A 25 -3.14 -1.99 -16.01
C PRO A 25 -2.65 -1.79 -14.56
N PRO A 26 -3.05 -2.67 -13.63
CA PRO A 26 -2.42 -2.74 -12.31
C PRO A 26 -0.91 -2.92 -12.44
N MET A 27 -0.15 -2.32 -11.54
CA MET A 27 1.31 -2.39 -11.55
C MET A 27 1.83 -2.82 -10.19
N LEU A 28 2.90 -3.62 -10.19
CA LEU A 28 3.62 -4.02 -8.99
C LEU A 28 5.03 -3.45 -9.02
N ARG A 29 5.50 -2.92 -7.90
CA ARG A 29 6.90 -2.58 -7.70
C ARG A 29 7.62 -3.77 -7.10
N ILE A 30 8.54 -4.37 -7.84
CA ILE A 30 9.34 -5.52 -7.40
C ILE A 30 10.80 -5.13 -7.53
N ASN A 31 11.56 -5.20 -6.44
CA ASN A 31 12.98 -4.82 -6.39
C ASN A 31 13.27 -3.40 -6.92
N GLY A 32 12.35 -2.46 -6.70
CA GLY A 32 12.47 -1.06 -7.14
C GLY A 32 11.83 -0.76 -8.51
N ASP A 33 11.67 -1.77 -9.36
CA ASP A 33 11.12 -1.62 -10.71
C ASP A 33 9.61 -1.77 -10.75
N LEU A 34 8.94 -0.88 -11.48
CA LEU A 34 7.49 -0.92 -11.67
C LEU A 34 7.15 -1.78 -12.90
N LYS A 35 6.43 -2.88 -12.68
CA LYS A 35 6.00 -3.83 -13.72
C LYS A 35 4.49 -3.80 -13.88
N LYS A 36 4.02 -3.59 -15.12
CA LYS A 36 2.60 -3.75 -15.47
C LYS A 36 2.24 -5.24 -15.46
N LEU A 37 1.10 -5.57 -14.87
CA LEU A 37 0.54 -6.91 -14.99
C LEU A 37 -0.05 -7.10 -16.38
N ASP A 38 -0.05 -8.35 -16.85
CA ASP A 38 -0.75 -8.73 -18.08
C ASP A 38 -2.26 -8.77 -17.81
N TYR A 39 -2.84 -7.58 -17.75
CA TYR A 39 -4.25 -7.35 -17.44
C TYR A 39 -4.75 -6.16 -18.24
N ALA A 40 -6.04 -6.16 -18.59
CA ALA A 40 -6.65 -5.06 -19.32
C ALA A 40 -6.54 -3.74 -18.51
N PRO A 41 -6.38 -2.59 -19.17
CA PRO A 41 -6.40 -1.31 -18.47
C PRO A 41 -7.67 -1.15 -17.61
N LEU A 42 -7.50 -0.74 -16.35
CA LEU A 42 -8.62 -0.55 -15.43
C LEU A 42 -9.41 0.70 -15.82
N THR A 43 -10.73 0.58 -15.84
CA THR A 43 -11.63 1.74 -16.02
C THR A 43 -11.69 2.59 -14.75
N LYS A 44 -12.22 3.81 -14.87
CA LYS A 44 -12.39 4.72 -13.73
C LYS A 44 -13.29 4.10 -12.67
N GLU A 45 -14.36 3.46 -13.11
CA GLU A 45 -15.38 2.82 -12.30
C GLU A 45 -14.79 1.60 -11.57
N GLN A 46 -13.93 0.83 -12.23
CA GLN A 46 -13.24 -0.29 -11.60
C GLN A 46 -12.28 0.16 -10.50
N VAL A 47 -11.44 1.18 -10.75
CA VAL A 47 -10.51 1.68 -9.73
C VAL A 47 -11.28 2.30 -8.56
N HIS A 48 -12.32 3.08 -8.84
CA HIS A 48 -13.18 3.67 -7.82
C HIS A 48 -13.86 2.60 -6.95
N SER A 49 -14.45 1.57 -7.54
CA SER A 49 -15.03 0.44 -6.79
C SER A 49 -13.98 -0.23 -5.90
N MET A 50 -12.81 -0.58 -6.46
CA MET A 50 -11.75 -1.26 -5.72
C MET A 50 -11.26 -0.48 -4.50
N VAL A 51 -11.12 0.85 -4.61
CA VAL A 51 -10.67 1.68 -3.48
C VAL A 51 -11.80 1.94 -2.49
N TYR A 52 -13.06 1.97 -2.92
CA TYR A 52 -14.21 2.12 -2.01
C TYR A 52 -14.46 0.84 -1.21
N ASP A 53 -14.20 -0.34 -1.77
CA ASP A 53 -14.39 -1.64 -1.10
C ASP A 53 -13.51 -1.81 0.14
N ILE A 54 -12.34 -1.16 0.17
CA ILE A 54 -11.39 -1.22 1.29
C ILE A 54 -11.53 -0.05 2.28
N MET A 55 -12.34 0.96 1.95
CA MET A 55 -12.58 2.12 2.81
C MET A 55 -13.82 1.94 3.68
N ASN A 56 -13.77 2.45 4.91
CA ASN A 56 -14.95 2.66 5.72
C ASN A 56 -15.66 3.99 5.39
N ASP A 57 -16.83 4.23 5.95
CA ASP A 57 -17.65 5.39 5.58
C ASP A 57 -17.01 6.75 5.94
N SER A 58 -16.25 6.83 7.04
CA SER A 58 -15.55 8.07 7.40
C SER A 58 -14.38 8.36 6.44
N GLN A 59 -13.67 7.32 6.01
CA GLN A 59 -12.62 7.41 5.00
C GLN A 59 -13.17 7.82 3.63
N ARG A 60 -14.29 7.23 3.19
CA ARG A 60 -14.98 7.60 1.94
C ARG A 60 -15.38 9.07 1.95
N LYS A 61 -16.01 9.52 3.04
CA LYS A 61 -16.42 10.92 3.19
C LYS A 61 -15.21 11.86 3.13
N LEU A 62 -14.14 11.53 3.83
CA LEU A 62 -12.93 12.35 3.81
C LEU A 62 -12.33 12.40 2.40
N PHE A 63 -12.22 11.26 1.72
CA PHE A 63 -11.73 11.21 0.34
C PHE A 63 -12.58 12.02 -0.63
N GLU A 64 -13.91 12.01 -0.49
CA GLU A 64 -14.81 12.83 -1.31
C GLU A 64 -14.64 14.34 -1.07
N GLU A 65 -14.26 14.73 0.14
CA GLU A 65 -14.03 16.14 0.52
C GLU A 65 -12.63 16.63 0.11
N THR A 66 -11.59 15.81 0.30
CA THR A 66 -10.18 16.20 0.13
C THR A 66 -9.56 15.73 -1.17
N HIS A 67 -10.17 14.74 -1.84
CA HIS A 67 -9.61 14.01 -2.99
C HIS A 67 -8.30 13.27 -2.71
N ASP A 68 -7.94 13.07 -1.44
CA ASP A 68 -6.73 12.39 -0.99
C ASP A 68 -6.90 11.83 0.42
N ILE A 69 -6.49 10.59 0.66
CA ILE A 69 -6.51 9.96 1.98
C ILE A 69 -5.43 8.91 2.16
N ASP A 70 -4.80 8.90 3.34
CA ASP A 70 -3.96 7.81 3.84
C ASP A 70 -4.68 7.01 4.92
N PHE A 71 -4.62 5.68 4.84
CA PHE A 71 -5.09 4.78 5.89
C PHE A 71 -4.32 3.46 5.88
N SER A 72 -4.54 2.62 6.88
CA SER A 72 -4.03 1.25 6.90
C SER A 72 -5.14 0.27 6.58
N PHE A 73 -4.82 -0.75 5.79
CA PHE A 73 -5.72 -1.82 5.43
C PHE A 73 -5.09 -3.16 5.81
N GLU A 74 -5.86 -4.05 6.43
CA GLU A 74 -5.41 -5.36 6.87
C GLU A 74 -6.16 -6.45 6.13
N MET A 75 -5.42 -7.36 5.50
CA MET A 75 -5.94 -8.46 4.72
C MET A 75 -5.79 -9.76 5.53
N GLY A 76 -6.62 -9.89 6.57
CA GLY A 76 -6.52 -10.97 7.55
C GLY A 76 -5.11 -11.08 8.13
N GLU A 77 -4.64 -12.30 8.36
CA GLU A 77 -3.28 -12.55 8.85
C GLU A 77 -2.20 -12.52 7.75
N THR A 78 -2.60 -12.32 6.48
CA THR A 78 -1.69 -12.46 5.33
C THR A 78 -0.75 -11.26 5.21
N ALA A 79 -1.31 -10.05 5.22
CA ALA A 79 -0.55 -8.83 5.03
C ALA A 79 -1.30 -7.59 5.53
N ARG A 80 -0.54 -6.57 5.91
CA ARG A 80 -1.04 -5.22 6.17
C ARG A 80 -0.49 -4.28 5.12
N PHE A 81 -1.25 -3.26 4.78
CA PHE A 81 -0.89 -2.28 3.78
C PHE A 81 -1.07 -0.88 4.34
N ARG A 82 -0.13 0.01 4.02
CA ARG A 82 -0.39 1.45 4.05
C ARG A 82 -0.95 1.83 2.69
N VAL A 83 -2.16 2.34 2.67
CA VAL A 83 -2.88 2.72 1.46
C VAL A 83 -2.93 4.23 1.39
N ASN A 84 -2.57 4.78 0.24
CA ASN A 84 -2.88 6.16 -0.13
C ASN A 84 -3.78 6.13 -1.37
N VAL A 85 -4.88 6.85 -1.34
CA VAL A 85 -5.85 6.96 -2.44
C VAL A 85 -6.02 8.43 -2.78
N PHE A 86 -5.93 8.76 -4.06
CA PHE A 86 -5.90 10.13 -4.55
C PHE A 86 -6.63 10.27 -5.89
N LEU A 87 -7.07 11.48 -6.22
CA LEU A 87 -7.61 11.79 -7.55
C LEU A 87 -6.51 12.35 -8.47
N GLN A 88 -6.45 11.84 -9.69
CA GLN A 88 -5.58 12.33 -10.76
C GLN A 88 -6.39 12.64 -12.02
N ARG A 89 -5.74 13.19 -13.05
CA ARG A 89 -6.39 13.56 -14.34
C ARG A 89 -7.19 12.43 -14.99
N LYS A 90 -6.74 11.18 -14.86
CA LYS A 90 -7.43 10.01 -15.45
C LYS A 90 -8.54 9.43 -14.57
N GLY A 91 -8.72 9.89 -13.33
CA GLY A 91 -9.66 9.34 -12.35
C GLY A 91 -9.00 9.03 -11.02
N ALA A 92 -9.57 8.11 -10.23
CA ALA A 92 -8.94 7.67 -8.99
C ALA A 92 -7.62 6.92 -9.26
N GLY A 93 -6.70 7.02 -8.31
CA GLY A 93 -5.47 6.24 -8.22
C GLY A 93 -5.24 5.81 -6.77
N ALA A 94 -4.51 4.71 -6.60
CA ALA A 94 -4.17 4.21 -5.27
C ALA A 94 -2.80 3.55 -5.27
N VAL A 95 -2.09 3.70 -4.15
CA VAL A 95 -0.83 3.01 -3.89
C VAL A 95 -0.95 2.25 -2.58
N PHE A 96 -0.66 0.96 -2.65
CA PHE A 96 -0.70 0.02 -1.54
C PHE A 96 0.74 -0.40 -1.23
N ARG A 97 1.28 0.07 -0.12
CA ARG A 97 2.61 -0.35 0.35
C ARG A 97 2.48 -1.49 1.34
N THR A 98 3.09 -2.62 1.03
CA THR A 98 3.12 -3.78 1.93
C THR A 98 3.88 -3.41 3.21
N ILE A 99 3.25 -3.61 4.37
CA ILE A 99 3.87 -3.44 5.69
C ILE A 99 4.32 -4.83 6.17
N PRO A 100 5.64 -5.05 6.37
CA PRO A 100 6.13 -6.31 6.90
C PRO A 100 5.49 -6.65 8.25
N THR A 101 5.08 -7.91 8.41
CA THR A 101 4.56 -8.43 9.68
C THR A 101 5.68 -8.73 10.67
N LYS A 102 6.81 -9.23 10.16
CA LYS A 102 8.02 -9.47 10.96
C LYS A 102 8.81 -8.18 11.13
N ILE A 103 8.88 -7.69 12.37
CA ILE A 103 9.80 -6.62 12.76
C ILE A 103 11.21 -7.21 12.84
N LEU A 104 12.14 -6.65 12.08
CA LEU A 104 13.55 -7.10 12.08
C LEU A 104 14.28 -6.51 13.29
N THR A 105 15.21 -7.28 13.86
CA THR A 105 16.08 -6.77 14.92
C THR A 105 17.13 -5.82 14.34
N LEU A 106 17.75 -5.00 15.19
CA LEU A 106 18.85 -4.11 14.78
C LEU A 106 19.99 -4.90 14.12
N GLU A 107 20.31 -6.08 14.65
CA GLU A 107 21.35 -6.96 14.11
C GLU A 107 20.98 -7.47 12.70
N GLN A 108 19.72 -7.86 12.49
CA GLN A 108 19.22 -8.29 11.17
C GLN A 108 19.24 -7.17 10.12
N LEU A 109 19.08 -5.93 10.58
CA LEU A 109 19.18 -4.74 9.73
C LEU A 109 20.64 -4.30 9.48
N GLY A 110 21.64 -4.98 10.08
CA GLY A 110 23.04 -4.59 9.98
C GLY A 110 23.36 -3.28 10.69
N MET A 111 22.56 -2.91 11.69
CA MET A 111 22.67 -1.64 12.39
C MET A 111 23.77 -1.66 13.45
N PRO A 112 24.45 -0.52 13.70
CA PRO A 112 25.52 -0.46 14.68
C PRO A 112 24.98 -0.60 16.12
N PRO A 113 25.72 -1.26 17.04
CA PRO A 113 25.27 -1.49 18.42
C PRO A 113 24.94 -0.21 19.21
N ILE A 114 25.49 0.94 18.80
CA ILE A 114 25.18 2.23 19.43
C ILE A 114 23.70 2.59 19.36
N LEU A 115 22.97 2.13 18.33
CA LEU A 115 21.53 2.38 18.22
C LEU A 115 20.75 1.69 19.34
N LYS A 116 21.18 0.49 19.76
CA LYS A 116 20.57 -0.21 20.89
C LYS A 116 20.74 0.58 22.19
N GLN A 117 21.93 1.14 22.42
CA GLN A 117 22.21 1.96 23.59
C GLN A 117 21.42 3.29 23.61
N ILE A 118 21.05 3.81 22.44
CA ILE A 118 20.18 4.99 22.33
C ILE A 118 18.74 4.63 22.73
N CYS A 119 18.25 3.45 22.33
CA CYS A 119 16.91 2.97 22.73
C CYS A 119 16.77 2.80 24.26
N ASP A 120 17.87 2.56 24.97
CA ASP A 120 17.89 2.38 26.43
C ASP A 120 17.95 3.71 27.22
N LYS A 121 17.88 4.87 26.56
CA LYS A 121 17.89 6.18 27.23
C LYS A 121 16.54 6.48 27.86
N GLU A 122 16.53 6.71 29.18
CA GLU A 122 15.32 7.06 29.93
C GLU A 122 14.78 8.47 29.63
N LYS A 123 15.62 9.35 29.09
CA LYS A 123 15.30 10.75 28.74
C LYS A 123 15.98 11.10 27.43
N GLY A 124 15.27 11.84 26.59
CA GLY A 124 15.70 12.22 25.24
C GLY A 124 15.17 13.59 24.84
N LEU A 125 15.17 13.85 23.53
CA LEU A 125 14.54 15.02 22.90
C LEU A 125 13.01 14.94 23.02
#